data_AF-A0A3A9Z3Z8-F1
#
_entry.id   AF-A0A3A9Z3Z8-F1
#
_cell.length_a   1.000
_cell.length_b   1.000
_cell.length_c   1.000
_cell.angle_alpha   90.00
_cell.angle_beta   90.00
_cell.angle_gamma   90.00
#
_symmetry.space_group_name_H-M   'P 1'
#
loop_
_entity.id
_entity.type
_entity.pdbx_description
1 polymer ?
#
loop_
_entity_poly.entity_id
_entity_poly.type
_entity_poly.pdbx_seq_one_letter_code
_entity_poly.pdbx_strand_id
1 'polypeptide(L)'
;MAHLSRRHTMSAVGVAAAALVGGLATPAVAHRRGPLKRAHAHNDYEHEHPLFDALSHGFASVEADIWLVDGHLLVAHDEVDLDPSRTLESLYLDPLFELVRRNHGSVFRGGRLPLQLLIDIKSAGDPTYRELARHLRRYRPMLTEATRGRVSTGAVTAVISGDRAARVPMEEEIASGAVSLAFYDGRLADLGSGAPASFIPLISDNWTSSFTWRGEGEFPAEERELLRDLVGRAHAAGQRVRFWETVDVAGPARDAVWGELLAAGVDHLNTDDLAGLEDFLRAHDRGRGR
;
A
#
# COMPACT_ATOMS: atom_id res chain seq x y z
N MET A 1 -45.60 -22.77 76.62
CA MET A 1 -45.87 -21.97 77.83
C MET A 1 -45.24 -20.59 77.67
N ALA A 2 -46.03 -19.57 77.96
CA ALA A 2 -45.65 -18.23 78.44
C ALA A 2 -44.68 -17.34 77.63
N HIS A 3 -45.27 -16.27 77.10
CA HIS A 3 -44.78 -14.89 76.97
C HIS A 3 -43.63 -14.47 77.90
N LEU A 4 -42.74 -13.60 77.39
CA LEU A 4 -42.34 -12.28 77.95
C LEU A 4 -41.29 -11.66 77.01
N SER A 5 -41.67 -10.72 76.15
CA SER A 5 -41.61 -9.27 76.36
C SER A 5 -40.19 -8.73 76.62
N ARG A 6 -39.65 -8.03 75.62
CA ARG A 6 -38.95 -6.76 75.82
C ARG A 6 -38.95 -5.97 74.51
N ARG A 7 -39.60 -4.81 74.54
CA ARG A 7 -39.56 -3.78 73.50
C ARG A 7 -38.55 -2.70 73.90
N HIS A 8 -38.14 -1.98 72.86
CA HIS A 8 -37.42 -0.70 72.81
C HIS A 8 -35.89 -0.86 72.83
N THR A 9 -35.14 -0.30 71.89
CA THR A 9 -35.27 1.04 71.28
C THR A 9 -34.81 1.06 69.82
N MET A 10 -35.52 1.84 69.00
CA MET A 10 -35.15 2.18 67.62
C MET A 10 -33.90 3.08 67.62
N SER A 11 -32.87 2.66 66.91
CA SER A 11 -31.87 3.57 66.34
C SER A 11 -32.11 3.60 64.83
N ALA A 12 -32.56 4.74 64.33
CA ALA A 12 -32.65 5.00 62.90
C ALA A 12 -31.23 5.19 62.34
N VAL A 13 -30.71 4.18 61.65
CA VAL A 13 -29.55 4.34 60.77
C VAL A 13 -30.09 4.64 59.38
N GLY A 14 -29.95 5.90 58.96
CA GLY A 14 -30.21 6.32 57.60
C GLY A 14 -29.19 5.69 56.67
N VAL A 15 -29.61 4.72 55.86
CA VAL A 15 -28.81 4.21 54.75
C VAL A 15 -28.98 5.17 53.59
N ALA A 16 -27.94 5.97 53.33
CA ALA A 16 -27.82 6.72 52.10
C ALA A 16 -27.62 5.73 50.94
N ALA A 17 -28.65 5.54 50.12
CA ALA A 17 -28.54 4.80 48.87
C ALA A 17 -27.73 5.63 47.87
N ALA A 18 -26.46 5.31 47.71
CA ALA A 18 -25.64 5.84 46.63
C ALA A 18 -26.09 5.16 45.32
N ALA A 19 -26.81 5.90 44.49
CA ALA A 19 -27.13 5.49 43.12
C ALA A 19 -25.83 5.48 42.29
N LEU A 20 -25.28 4.29 42.04
CA LEU A 20 -24.27 4.11 40.99
C LEU A 20 -24.98 4.22 39.63
N VAL A 21 -24.99 5.43 39.08
CA VAL A 21 -25.31 5.65 37.66
C VAL A 21 -24.07 5.27 36.87
N GLY A 22 -24.22 4.24 36.04
CA GLY A 22 -23.15 3.67 35.23
C GLY A 22 -22.59 4.63 34.19
N GLY A 23 -21.28 4.54 33.96
CA GLY A 23 -20.68 4.87 32.68
C GLY A 23 -20.43 3.58 31.92
N LEU A 24 -21.30 3.23 30.98
CA LEU A 24 -20.88 2.34 29.90
C LEU A 24 -19.84 3.13 29.11
N ALA A 25 -18.57 2.78 29.27
CA ALA A 25 -17.54 3.25 28.37
C ALA A 25 -17.93 2.78 26.96
N THR A 26 -18.42 3.70 26.14
CA THR A 26 -18.52 3.47 24.71
C THR A 26 -17.12 3.07 24.24
N PRO A 27 -16.93 1.92 23.57
CA PRO A 27 -15.63 1.63 22.98
C PRO A 27 -15.31 2.82 22.09
N ALA A 28 -14.14 3.43 22.32
CA ALA A 28 -13.66 4.50 21.48
C ALA A 28 -13.78 4.00 20.04
N VAL A 29 -14.60 4.67 19.24
CA VAL A 29 -14.62 4.46 17.80
C VAL A 29 -13.19 4.73 17.37
N ALA A 30 -12.42 3.68 17.11
CA ALA A 30 -11.15 3.82 16.44
C ALA A 30 -11.49 4.57 15.16
N HIS A 31 -11.12 5.85 15.09
CA HIS A 31 -11.26 6.62 13.88
C HIS A 31 -10.54 5.83 12.81
N ARG A 32 -11.29 5.18 11.91
CA ARG A 32 -10.74 4.64 10.67
C ARG A 32 -10.17 5.83 9.92
N ARG A 33 -8.89 6.12 10.14
CA ARG A 33 -8.19 7.23 9.50
C ARG A 33 -8.17 6.93 8.01
N GLY A 34 -8.52 7.92 7.19
CA GLY A 34 -8.69 7.74 5.74
C GLY A 34 -7.39 7.27 5.06
N PRO A 35 -7.44 6.81 3.81
CA PRO A 35 -6.26 6.27 3.15
C PRO A 35 -5.11 7.30 3.00
N LEU A 36 -3.88 6.83 3.07
CA LEU A 36 -2.62 7.52 2.80
C LEU A 36 -2.19 7.21 1.38
N LYS A 37 -2.55 8.10 0.45
CA LYS A 37 -2.28 7.93 -0.98
C LYS A 37 -0.79 7.67 -1.29
N ARG A 38 0.11 8.22 -0.48
CA ARG A 38 1.57 8.17 -0.68
C ARG A 38 2.27 7.03 0.04
N ALA A 39 1.58 6.30 0.91
CA ALA A 39 2.20 5.27 1.69
C ALA A 39 2.29 3.98 0.88
N HIS A 40 3.51 3.45 0.75
CA HIS A 40 3.79 2.18 0.10
C HIS A 40 4.48 1.22 1.07
N ALA A 41 3.81 0.08 1.31
CA ALA A 41 4.29 -0.96 2.19
C ALA A 41 5.21 -1.86 1.39
N HIS A 42 6.50 -1.63 1.56
CA HIS A 42 7.55 -2.46 1.00
C HIS A 42 7.58 -3.79 1.76
N ASN A 43 7.87 -4.87 1.04
CA ASN A 43 7.89 -6.21 1.61
C ASN A 43 6.66 -6.55 2.46
N ASP A 44 5.46 -6.10 2.07
CA ASP A 44 4.23 -6.21 2.88
C ASP A 44 3.91 -7.66 3.29
N TYR A 45 4.36 -8.63 2.49
CA TYR A 45 4.20 -10.06 2.76
C TYR A 45 5.03 -10.55 3.96
N GLU A 46 6.00 -9.80 4.46
CA GLU A 46 6.80 -10.13 5.64
C GLU A 46 6.11 -9.74 6.96
N HIS A 47 5.04 -8.95 6.90
CA HIS A 47 4.25 -8.61 8.08
C HIS A 47 3.43 -9.80 8.60
N GLU A 48 2.99 -9.73 9.87
CA GLU A 48 2.22 -10.79 10.52
C GLU A 48 0.89 -11.06 9.80
N HIS A 49 0.22 -9.99 9.36
CA HIS A 49 -0.99 -10.08 8.53
C HIS A 49 -0.78 -9.31 7.21
N PRO A 50 -0.20 -9.98 6.18
CA PRO A 50 -0.04 -9.40 4.85
C PRO A 50 -1.34 -8.76 4.36
N LEU A 51 -1.22 -7.66 3.63
CA LEU A 51 -2.27 -6.75 3.21
C LEU A 51 -2.99 -6.01 4.37
N PHE A 52 -3.43 -6.72 5.40
CA PHE A 52 -4.32 -6.15 6.41
C PHE A 52 -3.62 -5.16 7.34
N ASP A 53 -2.38 -5.42 7.72
CA ASP A 53 -1.61 -4.50 8.56
C ASP A 53 -1.41 -3.16 7.84
N ALA A 54 -0.94 -3.19 6.57
CA ALA A 54 -0.81 -1.98 5.75
C ALA A 54 -2.13 -1.25 5.55
N LEU A 55 -3.23 -1.96 5.23
CA LEU A 55 -4.56 -1.35 5.11
C LEU A 55 -5.05 -0.72 6.43
N SER A 56 -4.67 -1.28 7.58
CA SER A 56 -5.04 -0.75 8.90
C SER A 56 -4.35 0.58 9.21
N HIS A 57 -3.11 0.75 8.75
CA HIS A 57 -2.37 2.01 8.73
C HIS A 57 -2.83 2.97 7.61
N GLY A 58 -3.70 2.49 6.72
CA GLY A 58 -4.30 3.26 5.64
C GLY A 58 -3.46 3.30 4.37
N PHE A 59 -2.46 2.44 4.22
CA PHE A 59 -1.59 2.43 3.04
C PHE A 59 -2.38 2.18 1.76
N ALA A 60 -2.10 2.98 0.73
CA ALA A 60 -2.76 2.89 -0.58
C ALA A 60 -1.91 2.15 -1.64
N SER A 61 -0.79 1.56 -1.23
CA SER A 61 0.12 0.83 -2.09
C SER A 61 0.81 -0.26 -1.26
N VAL A 62 0.86 -1.50 -1.76
CA VAL A 62 1.51 -2.65 -1.11
C VAL A 62 2.33 -3.42 -2.16
N GLU A 63 3.37 -4.12 -1.73
CA GLU A 63 4.26 -4.93 -2.59
C GLU A 63 4.14 -6.43 -2.29
N ALA A 64 4.20 -7.26 -3.34
CA ALA A 64 4.27 -8.71 -3.25
C ALA A 64 5.37 -9.25 -4.17
N ASP A 65 6.39 -9.89 -3.58
CA ASP A 65 7.44 -10.61 -4.29
C ASP A 65 6.91 -11.98 -4.72
N ILE A 66 6.87 -12.27 -6.02
CA ILE A 66 6.28 -13.52 -6.55
C ILE A 66 7.26 -14.40 -7.32
N TRP A 67 7.05 -15.70 -7.16
CA TRP A 67 7.76 -16.77 -7.85
C TRP A 67 6.76 -17.69 -8.57
N LEU A 68 7.06 -18.03 -9.81
CA LEU A 68 6.33 -19.08 -10.53
C LEU A 68 6.91 -20.46 -10.20
N VAL A 69 6.14 -21.29 -9.51
CA VAL A 69 6.52 -22.67 -9.15
C VAL A 69 5.38 -23.61 -9.53
N ASP A 70 5.63 -24.55 -10.43
CA ASP A 70 4.64 -25.55 -10.88
C ASP A 70 3.27 -24.97 -11.30
N GLY A 71 3.26 -23.75 -11.87
CA GLY A 71 2.03 -23.05 -12.27
C GLY A 71 1.34 -22.25 -11.16
N HIS A 72 1.88 -22.26 -9.95
CA HIS A 72 1.45 -21.45 -8.82
C HIS A 72 2.30 -20.18 -8.68
N LEU A 73 1.67 -19.09 -8.22
CA LEU A 73 2.33 -17.81 -7.95
C LEU A 73 2.53 -17.69 -6.44
N LEU A 74 3.67 -18.17 -5.96
CA LEU A 74 4.03 -18.17 -4.54
C LEU A 74 4.63 -16.82 -4.16
N VAL A 75 4.45 -16.42 -2.89
CA VAL A 75 4.92 -15.13 -2.37
C VAL A 75 6.05 -15.34 -1.37
N ALA A 76 7.24 -14.84 -1.68
CA ALA A 76 8.41 -14.86 -0.81
C ALA A 76 9.50 -13.92 -1.36
N HIS A 77 10.37 -13.40 -0.48
CA HIS A 77 11.53 -12.63 -0.89
C HIS A 77 12.58 -13.53 -1.57
N ASP A 78 12.99 -14.58 -0.86
CA ASP A 78 13.98 -15.56 -1.32
C ASP A 78 13.31 -16.91 -1.65
N GLU A 79 13.90 -17.65 -2.60
CA GLU A 79 13.43 -18.97 -3.03
C GLU A 79 13.35 -19.99 -1.88
N VAL A 80 14.23 -19.86 -0.87
CA VAL A 80 14.27 -20.76 0.28
C VAL A 80 13.08 -20.62 1.22
N ASP A 81 12.37 -19.50 1.17
CA ASP A 81 11.24 -19.18 2.03
C ASP A 81 9.89 -19.51 1.38
N LEU A 82 9.90 -20.16 0.21
CA LEU A 82 8.69 -20.52 -0.51
C LEU A 82 7.83 -21.51 0.27
N ASP A 83 6.63 -21.07 0.60
CA ASP A 83 5.58 -21.88 1.22
C ASP A 83 4.43 -22.08 0.21
N PRO A 84 4.09 -23.34 -0.16
CA PRO A 84 2.99 -23.63 -1.08
C PRO A 84 1.61 -23.10 -0.64
N SER A 85 1.43 -22.80 0.65
CA SER A 85 0.21 -22.20 1.19
C SER A 85 0.14 -20.68 1.03
N ARG A 86 1.27 -20.02 0.75
CA ARG A 86 1.40 -18.57 0.62
C ARG A 86 1.42 -18.18 -0.87
N THR A 87 0.25 -18.17 -1.48
CA THR A 87 0.07 -17.73 -2.87
C THR A 87 -0.35 -16.27 -2.97
N LEU A 88 -0.11 -15.64 -4.13
CA LEU A 88 -0.60 -14.29 -4.44
C LEU A 88 -2.12 -14.18 -4.26
N GLU A 89 -2.88 -15.21 -4.63
CA GLU A 89 -4.33 -15.21 -4.42
C GLU A 89 -4.69 -15.23 -2.93
N SER A 90 -4.07 -16.12 -2.15
CA SER A 90 -4.39 -16.31 -0.74
C SER A 90 -4.07 -15.08 0.11
N LEU A 91 -2.96 -14.40 -0.17
CA LEU A 91 -2.49 -13.26 0.60
C LEU A 91 -3.09 -11.93 0.10
N TYR A 92 -3.32 -11.78 -1.21
CA TYR A 92 -3.71 -10.49 -1.80
C TYR A 92 -5.00 -10.54 -2.60
N LEU A 93 -5.10 -11.36 -3.65
CA LEU A 93 -6.20 -11.19 -4.62
C LEU A 93 -7.57 -11.61 -4.05
N ASP A 94 -7.66 -12.73 -3.34
CA ASP A 94 -8.92 -13.18 -2.71
C ASP A 94 -9.36 -12.22 -1.59
N PRO A 95 -8.48 -11.84 -0.63
CA PRO A 95 -8.82 -10.84 0.38
C PRO A 95 -9.28 -9.50 -0.19
N LEU A 96 -8.59 -8.99 -1.21
CA LEU A 96 -8.95 -7.73 -1.88
C LEU A 96 -10.29 -7.84 -2.58
N PHE A 97 -10.54 -8.92 -3.30
CA PHE A 97 -11.79 -9.11 -4.02
C PHE A 97 -12.99 -9.15 -3.07
N GLU A 98 -12.85 -9.84 -1.94
CA GLU A 98 -13.83 -9.88 -0.87
C GLU A 98 -14.03 -8.49 -0.22
N LEU A 99 -12.95 -7.76 0.05
CA LEU A 99 -13.03 -6.41 0.61
C LEU A 99 -13.76 -5.44 -0.33
N VAL A 100 -13.43 -5.48 -1.62
CA VAL A 100 -14.06 -4.67 -2.66
C VAL A 100 -15.56 -4.97 -2.78
N ARG A 101 -15.95 -6.25 -2.74
CA ARG A 101 -17.36 -6.66 -2.72
C ARG A 101 -18.08 -6.10 -1.49
N ARG A 102 -17.50 -6.25 -0.30
CA ARG A 102 -18.09 -5.79 0.97
C ARG A 102 -18.19 -4.26 1.07
N ASN A 103 -17.32 -3.55 0.37
CA ASN A 103 -17.25 -2.09 0.40
C ASN A 103 -17.82 -1.44 -0.87
N HIS A 104 -18.64 -2.17 -1.63
CA HIS A 104 -19.36 -1.67 -2.82
C HIS A 104 -18.45 -1.08 -3.91
N GLY A 105 -17.37 -1.79 -4.25
CA GLY A 105 -16.48 -1.43 -5.35
C GLY A 105 -15.25 -0.61 -4.95
N SER A 106 -14.86 -0.62 -3.67
CA SER A 106 -13.68 0.10 -3.18
C SER A 106 -12.91 -0.71 -2.13
N VAL A 107 -11.58 -0.60 -2.09
CA VAL A 107 -10.78 -1.14 -0.99
C VAL A 107 -11.07 -0.37 0.30
N PHE A 108 -11.11 0.97 0.22
CA PHE A 108 -11.32 1.86 1.36
C PHE A 108 -12.78 2.30 1.48
N ARG A 109 -13.41 1.99 2.62
CA ARG A 109 -14.79 2.40 2.90
C ARG A 109 -15.00 3.90 2.74
N GLY A 110 -16.06 4.29 2.04
CA GLY A 110 -16.45 5.69 1.86
C GLY A 110 -15.55 6.50 0.92
N GLY A 111 -14.58 5.86 0.26
CA GLY A 111 -13.70 6.49 -0.73
C GLY A 111 -13.65 5.71 -2.04
N ARG A 112 -13.04 6.31 -3.06
CA ARG A 112 -12.79 5.69 -4.38
C ARG A 112 -11.30 5.65 -4.74
N LEU A 113 -10.43 5.80 -3.74
CA LEU A 113 -8.98 5.71 -3.98
C LEU A 113 -8.65 4.26 -4.33
N PRO A 114 -8.05 3.97 -5.50
CA PRO A 114 -7.59 2.64 -5.81
C PRO A 114 -6.38 2.27 -4.95
N LEU A 115 -6.31 1.01 -4.54
CA LEU A 115 -5.09 0.43 -3.98
C LEU A 115 -4.15 0.06 -5.13
N GLN A 116 -2.86 0.37 -5.03
CA GLN A 116 -1.85 -0.23 -5.90
C GLN A 116 -1.36 -1.55 -5.28
N LEU A 117 -1.40 -2.63 -6.06
CA LEU A 117 -0.69 -3.87 -5.75
C LEU A 117 0.53 -3.91 -6.69
N LEU A 118 1.70 -3.60 -6.15
CA LEU A 118 2.96 -3.76 -6.86
C LEU A 118 3.37 -5.23 -6.78
N ILE A 119 3.52 -5.89 -7.93
CA ILE A 119 3.83 -7.31 -8.03
C ILE A 119 5.24 -7.41 -8.59
N ASP A 120 6.22 -7.71 -7.74
CA ASP A 120 7.61 -7.82 -8.12
C ASP A 120 7.94 -9.27 -8.49
N ILE A 121 8.28 -9.52 -9.75
CA ILE A 121 8.55 -10.87 -10.25
C ILE A 121 10.01 -11.24 -9.96
N LYS A 122 10.23 -12.25 -9.11
CA LYS A 122 11.56 -12.77 -8.76
C LYS A 122 12.04 -13.95 -9.60
N SER A 123 11.11 -14.65 -10.28
CA SER A 123 11.41 -15.68 -11.26
C SER A 123 11.49 -15.13 -12.69
N ALA A 124 11.66 -15.99 -13.71
CA ALA A 124 11.74 -15.54 -15.11
C ALA A 124 10.49 -14.73 -15.53
N GLY A 125 10.70 -13.50 -16.00
CA GLY A 125 9.62 -12.51 -16.18
C GLY A 125 8.54 -12.89 -17.19
N ASP A 126 8.91 -13.38 -18.38
CA ASP A 126 7.93 -13.73 -19.42
C ASP A 126 6.94 -14.85 -18.98
N PRO A 127 7.40 -16.06 -18.59
CA PRO A 127 6.47 -17.12 -18.21
C PRO A 127 5.69 -16.77 -16.94
N THR A 128 6.30 -16.05 -15.99
CA THR A 128 5.63 -15.62 -14.75
C THR A 128 4.51 -14.63 -15.03
N TYR A 129 4.77 -13.60 -15.86
CA TYR A 129 3.73 -12.65 -16.25
C TYR A 129 2.58 -13.34 -17.01
N ARG A 130 2.88 -14.25 -17.94
CA ARG A 130 1.85 -14.97 -18.69
C ARG A 130 0.94 -15.80 -17.78
N GLU A 131 1.49 -16.39 -16.72
CA GLU A 131 0.69 -17.07 -15.70
C GLU A 131 -0.13 -16.05 -14.89
N LEU A 132 0.51 -15.01 -14.35
CA LEU A 132 -0.15 -13.93 -13.61
C LEU A 132 -1.34 -13.33 -14.37
N ALA A 133 -1.19 -13.05 -15.66
CA ALA A 133 -2.26 -12.52 -16.50
C ALA A 133 -3.49 -13.44 -16.55
N ARG A 134 -3.31 -14.77 -16.52
CA ARG A 134 -4.44 -15.72 -16.45
C ARG A 134 -5.15 -15.63 -15.11
N HIS A 135 -4.39 -15.47 -14.02
CA HIS A 135 -4.93 -15.32 -12.68
C HIS A 135 -5.73 -14.04 -12.52
N LEU A 136 -5.18 -12.91 -12.95
CA LEU A 136 -5.82 -11.59 -12.88
C LEU A 136 -7.17 -11.54 -13.61
N ARG A 137 -7.39 -12.33 -14.67
CA ARG A 137 -8.68 -12.40 -15.39
C ARG A 137 -9.84 -12.80 -14.48
N ARG A 138 -9.60 -13.64 -13.47
CA ARG A 138 -10.62 -14.05 -12.49
C ARG A 138 -11.07 -12.88 -11.59
N TYR A 139 -10.19 -11.91 -11.41
CA TYR A 139 -10.39 -10.74 -10.56
C TYR A 139 -10.72 -9.45 -11.33
N ARG A 140 -10.88 -9.54 -12.66
CA ARG A 140 -11.18 -8.39 -13.54
C ARG A 140 -12.22 -7.41 -12.98
N PRO A 141 -13.33 -7.81 -12.33
CA PRO A 141 -14.31 -6.86 -11.80
C PRO A 141 -13.78 -5.87 -10.74
N MET A 142 -12.67 -6.17 -10.06
CA MET A 142 -12.04 -5.23 -9.11
C MET A 142 -10.86 -4.44 -9.69
N LEU A 143 -10.31 -4.88 -10.82
CA LEU A 143 -9.04 -4.38 -11.34
C LEU A 143 -9.22 -3.15 -12.22
N THR A 144 -8.24 -2.25 -12.16
CA THR A 144 -8.02 -1.23 -13.18
C THR A 144 -7.63 -1.94 -14.48
N GLU A 145 -8.26 -1.56 -15.58
CA GLU A 145 -7.99 -2.14 -16.90
C GLU A 145 -7.60 -1.08 -17.92
N ALA A 146 -6.78 -1.47 -18.89
CA ALA A 146 -6.41 -0.66 -20.04
C ALA A 146 -6.81 -1.36 -21.34
N THR A 147 -7.35 -0.61 -22.30
CA THR A 147 -7.65 -1.12 -23.64
C THR A 147 -7.51 0.00 -24.66
N ARG A 148 -6.69 -0.23 -25.69
CA ARG A 148 -6.42 0.76 -26.76
C ARG A 148 -6.05 2.15 -26.20
N GLY A 149 -5.16 2.16 -25.20
CA GLY A 149 -4.66 3.38 -24.55
C GLY A 149 -5.64 4.07 -23.58
N ARG A 150 -6.87 3.55 -23.41
CA ARG A 150 -7.83 4.08 -22.44
C ARG A 150 -7.77 3.27 -21.16
N VAL A 151 -7.69 3.96 -20.02
CA VAL A 151 -7.66 3.35 -18.69
C VAL A 151 -9.03 3.50 -18.03
N SER A 152 -9.58 2.40 -17.51
CA SER A 152 -10.77 2.37 -16.66
C SER A 152 -10.34 1.98 -15.24
N THR A 153 -10.42 2.93 -14.30
CA THR A 153 -9.97 2.75 -12.92
C THR A 153 -10.89 1.80 -12.14
N GLY A 154 -10.31 0.73 -11.61
CA GLY A 154 -10.94 -0.20 -10.68
C GLY A 154 -10.61 0.14 -9.23
N ALA A 155 -10.91 -0.79 -8.32
CA ALA A 155 -10.58 -0.66 -6.91
C ALA A 155 -9.12 -1.00 -6.61
N VAL A 156 -8.50 -1.83 -7.46
CA VAL A 156 -7.09 -2.26 -7.35
C VAL A 156 -6.39 -2.06 -8.68
N THR A 157 -5.20 -1.47 -8.67
CA THR A 157 -4.32 -1.35 -9.85
C THR A 157 -3.12 -2.26 -9.65
N ALA A 158 -3.04 -3.34 -10.43
CA ALA A 158 -1.88 -4.22 -10.46
C ALA A 158 -0.76 -3.58 -11.28
N VAL A 159 0.44 -3.47 -10.73
CA VAL A 159 1.62 -2.90 -11.38
C VAL A 159 2.77 -3.89 -11.29
N ILE A 160 3.36 -4.29 -12.42
CA ILE A 160 4.39 -5.33 -12.53
C ILE A 160 5.78 -4.72 -12.44
N SER A 161 6.56 -5.17 -11.46
CA SER A 161 7.98 -4.86 -11.29
C SER A 161 8.84 -6.15 -11.33
N GLY A 162 10.07 -6.10 -10.81
CA GLY A 162 11.01 -7.21 -10.85
C GLY A 162 11.59 -7.46 -12.25
N ASP A 163 11.65 -8.72 -12.64
CA ASP A 163 12.30 -9.18 -13.87
C ASP A 163 11.75 -8.47 -15.14
N ARG A 164 12.67 -7.86 -15.91
CA ARG A 164 12.31 -6.99 -17.04
C ARG A 164 11.81 -7.76 -18.27
N ALA A 165 11.98 -9.09 -18.33
CA ALA A 165 11.44 -9.89 -19.43
C ALA A 165 9.90 -9.93 -19.41
N ALA A 166 9.25 -9.57 -18.29
CA ALA A 166 7.81 -9.38 -18.23
C ALA A 166 7.29 -8.30 -19.20
N ARG A 167 8.14 -7.34 -19.61
CA ARG A 167 7.76 -6.28 -20.56
C ARG A 167 7.29 -6.82 -21.91
N VAL A 168 7.98 -7.84 -22.43
CA VAL A 168 7.72 -8.39 -23.77
C VAL A 168 6.28 -8.91 -23.91
N PRO A 169 5.79 -9.85 -23.07
CA PRO A 169 4.43 -10.33 -23.19
C PRO A 169 3.38 -9.26 -22.87
N MET A 170 3.71 -8.24 -22.05
CA MET A 170 2.82 -7.11 -21.81
C MET A 170 2.65 -6.22 -23.04
N GLU A 171 3.74 -5.90 -23.73
CA GLU A 171 3.69 -5.15 -24.99
C GLU A 171 2.97 -5.93 -26.09
N GLU A 172 3.17 -7.25 -26.18
CA GLU A 172 2.40 -8.14 -27.07
C GLU A 172 0.89 -8.08 -26.78
N GLU A 173 0.49 -8.14 -25.51
CA GLU A 173 -0.92 -8.05 -25.10
C GLU A 173 -1.54 -6.72 -25.53
N ILE A 174 -0.84 -5.61 -25.31
CA ILE A 174 -1.30 -4.27 -25.70
C ILE A 174 -1.38 -4.15 -27.22
N ALA A 175 -0.36 -4.61 -27.94
CA ALA A 175 -0.30 -4.55 -29.40
C ALA A 175 -1.41 -5.38 -30.06
N SER A 176 -1.83 -6.49 -29.43
CA SER A 176 -2.97 -7.30 -29.89
C SER A 176 -4.32 -6.61 -29.72
N GLY A 177 -4.38 -5.50 -28.97
CA GLY A 177 -5.62 -4.79 -28.63
C GLY A 177 -6.47 -5.49 -27.56
N ALA A 178 -5.89 -6.46 -26.84
CA ALA A 178 -6.52 -7.12 -25.71
C ALA A 178 -6.74 -6.15 -24.53
N VAL A 179 -7.61 -6.55 -23.62
CA VAL A 179 -7.77 -5.87 -22.33
C VAL A 179 -6.59 -6.25 -21.46
N SER A 180 -5.81 -5.26 -21.02
CA SER A 180 -4.76 -5.45 -20.04
C SER A 180 -5.26 -5.15 -18.64
N LEU A 181 -4.97 -6.04 -17.69
CA LEU A 181 -5.37 -5.95 -16.28
C LEU A 181 -4.21 -5.61 -15.35
N ALA A 182 -3.02 -5.41 -15.93
CA ALA A 182 -1.80 -5.06 -15.23
C ALA A 182 -1.07 -3.96 -15.99
N PHE A 183 -0.32 -3.16 -15.25
CA PHE A 183 0.47 -2.06 -15.77
C PHE A 183 1.94 -2.29 -15.45
N TYR A 184 2.84 -1.58 -16.12
CA TYR A 184 4.27 -1.81 -15.97
C TYR A 184 4.92 -0.76 -15.06
N ASP A 185 5.80 -1.21 -14.18
CA ASP A 185 6.72 -0.36 -13.41
C ASP A 185 7.98 -0.10 -14.24
N GLY A 186 8.12 1.12 -14.75
CA GLY A 186 9.28 1.55 -15.52
C GLY A 186 10.49 1.87 -14.65
N ARG A 187 11.60 2.20 -15.29
CA ARG A 187 12.83 2.73 -14.66
C ARG A 187 13.08 4.17 -15.12
N LEU A 188 14.02 4.90 -14.51
CA LEU A 188 14.33 6.26 -14.96
C LEU A 188 14.76 6.31 -16.43
N ALA A 189 15.35 5.23 -16.95
CA ALA A 189 15.69 5.09 -18.38
C ALA A 189 14.45 5.09 -19.31
N ASP A 190 13.26 4.79 -18.79
CA ASP A 190 12.00 4.85 -19.56
C ASP A 190 11.45 6.28 -19.67
N LEU A 191 11.96 7.24 -18.89
CA LEU A 191 11.52 8.64 -18.97
C LEU A 191 11.86 9.23 -20.33
N GLY A 192 10.84 9.73 -21.03
CA GLY A 192 11.00 10.29 -22.37
C GLY A 192 11.11 9.25 -23.50
N SER A 193 10.96 7.95 -23.21
CA SER A 193 10.93 6.89 -24.23
C SER A 193 9.69 6.94 -25.13
N GLY A 194 8.68 7.72 -24.77
CA GLY A 194 7.38 7.79 -25.46
C GLY A 194 6.39 6.70 -25.02
N ALA A 195 6.76 5.82 -24.10
CA ALA A 195 5.82 4.87 -23.51
C ALA A 195 4.70 5.62 -22.74
N PRO A 196 3.42 5.34 -23.03
CA PRO A 196 2.32 6.08 -22.42
C PRO A 196 2.09 5.65 -20.97
N ALA A 197 1.59 6.55 -20.12
CA ALA A 197 1.18 6.23 -18.75
C ALA A 197 0.07 5.16 -18.66
N SER A 198 -0.67 4.92 -19.75
CA SER A 198 -1.63 3.80 -19.85
C SER A 198 -0.95 2.42 -19.91
N PHE A 199 0.37 2.38 -20.13
CA PHE A 199 1.19 1.18 -20.01
C PHE A 199 2.15 1.29 -18.83
N ILE A 200 2.90 2.40 -18.72
CA ILE A 200 3.89 2.65 -17.66
C ILE A 200 3.39 3.78 -16.74
N PRO A 201 2.43 3.55 -15.83
CA PRO A 201 1.90 4.58 -14.93
C PRO A 201 2.81 4.89 -13.74
N LEU A 202 3.87 4.10 -13.54
CA LEU A 202 4.82 4.22 -12.45
C LEU A 202 6.23 4.14 -13.00
N ILE A 203 7.10 5.03 -12.53
CA ILE A 203 8.54 4.99 -12.71
C ILE A 203 9.14 4.78 -11.32
N SER A 204 9.77 3.63 -11.11
CA SER A 204 10.50 3.34 -9.88
C SER A 204 11.98 3.22 -10.16
N ASP A 205 12.83 3.58 -9.21
CA ASP A 205 14.26 3.30 -9.31
C ASP A 205 14.94 3.18 -7.94
N ASN A 206 16.14 2.61 -7.95
CA ASN A 206 16.99 2.55 -6.77
C ASN A 206 17.50 3.97 -6.46
N TRP A 207 17.18 4.50 -5.28
CA TRP A 207 17.63 5.81 -4.83
C TRP A 207 19.14 6.01 -5.03
N THR A 208 19.93 4.99 -4.70
CA THR A 208 21.40 5.01 -4.68
C THR A 208 22.04 5.01 -6.06
N SER A 209 21.26 4.71 -7.09
CA SER A 209 21.73 4.79 -8.48
C SER A 209 21.75 6.22 -9.01
N SER A 210 21.06 7.15 -8.35
CA SER A 210 21.00 8.58 -8.75
C SER A 210 21.46 9.55 -7.66
N PHE A 211 21.39 9.15 -6.39
CA PHE A 211 21.61 10.04 -5.26
C PHE A 211 22.60 9.43 -4.27
N THR A 212 23.52 10.27 -3.77
CA THR A 212 24.46 9.88 -2.71
C THR A 212 23.95 10.28 -1.33
N TRP A 213 23.06 11.27 -1.26
CA TRP A 213 22.53 11.76 0.01
C TRP A 213 21.65 10.73 0.72
N ARG A 214 21.87 10.57 2.03
CA ARG A 214 21.20 9.58 2.89
C ARG A 214 20.37 10.19 4.02
N GLY A 215 20.04 11.48 3.93
CA GLY A 215 19.31 12.17 4.99
C GLY A 215 20.18 12.88 6.02
N GLU A 216 21.51 12.76 5.91
CA GLU A 216 22.45 13.42 6.82
C GLU A 216 22.98 14.74 6.23
N GLY A 217 23.00 15.80 7.06
CA GLY A 217 23.43 17.12 6.64
C GLY A 217 22.50 17.76 5.60
N GLU A 218 23.02 18.77 4.91
CA GLU A 218 22.27 19.47 3.86
C GLU A 218 22.17 18.60 2.59
N PHE A 219 20.95 18.44 2.07
CA PHE A 219 20.74 17.75 0.79
C PHE A 219 21.39 18.54 -0.35
N PRO A 220 22.40 17.99 -1.07
CA PRO A 220 23.15 18.74 -2.08
C PRO A 220 22.23 19.36 -3.13
N ALA A 221 22.48 20.62 -3.48
CA ALA A 221 21.61 21.40 -4.36
C ALA A 221 21.42 20.73 -5.74
N GLU A 222 22.50 20.18 -6.31
CA GLU A 222 22.49 19.49 -7.61
C GLU A 222 21.61 18.23 -7.57
N GLU A 223 21.73 17.41 -6.51
CA GLU A 223 20.89 16.22 -6.32
C GLU A 223 19.42 16.61 -6.11
N ARG A 224 19.16 17.68 -5.35
CA ARG A 224 17.81 18.19 -5.13
C ARG A 224 17.17 18.71 -6.42
N GLU A 225 17.93 19.38 -7.27
CA GLU A 225 17.49 19.82 -8.60
C GLU A 225 17.21 18.61 -9.51
N LEU A 226 18.09 17.60 -9.50
CA LEU A 226 17.89 16.35 -10.24
C LEU A 226 16.58 15.65 -9.80
N LEU A 227 16.34 15.52 -8.49
CA LEU A 227 15.10 14.93 -7.97
C LEU A 227 13.86 15.64 -8.52
N ARG A 228 13.85 16.98 -8.49
CA ARG A 228 12.73 17.78 -9.01
C ARG A 228 12.56 17.63 -10.51
N ASP A 229 13.65 17.58 -11.29
CA ASP A 229 13.60 17.34 -12.73
C ASP A 229 12.99 15.97 -13.06
N LEU A 230 13.46 14.91 -12.39
CA LEU A 230 12.97 13.55 -12.61
C LEU A 230 11.47 13.44 -12.32
N VAL A 231 11.03 13.98 -11.18
CA VAL A 231 9.61 14.00 -10.80
C VAL A 231 8.80 14.86 -11.77
N GLY A 232 9.29 16.04 -12.13
CA GLY A 232 8.62 16.93 -13.08
C GLY A 232 8.42 16.29 -14.46
N ARG A 233 9.44 15.60 -14.98
CA ARG A 233 9.36 14.88 -16.27
C ARG A 233 8.39 13.70 -16.21
N ALA A 234 8.40 12.91 -15.14
CA ALA A 234 7.46 11.81 -14.95
C ALA A 234 6.01 12.33 -14.90
N HIS A 235 5.76 13.37 -14.10
CA HIS A 235 4.43 13.98 -13.97
C HIS A 235 3.94 14.61 -15.29
N ALA A 236 4.82 15.24 -16.07
CA ALA A 236 4.50 15.75 -17.39
C ALA A 236 4.07 14.66 -18.38
N ALA A 237 4.57 13.43 -18.19
CA ALA A 237 4.17 12.24 -18.95
C ALA A 237 2.94 11.53 -18.34
N GLY A 238 2.36 12.05 -17.25
CA GLY A 238 1.23 11.43 -16.53
C GLY A 238 1.61 10.20 -15.71
N GLN A 239 2.90 10.02 -15.43
CA GLN A 239 3.45 8.90 -14.67
C GLN A 239 3.68 9.32 -13.23
N ARG A 240 3.67 8.34 -12.32
CA ARG A 240 3.98 8.52 -10.88
C ARG A 240 5.42 8.11 -10.60
N VAL A 241 5.99 8.55 -9.48
CA VAL A 241 7.36 8.21 -9.07
C VAL A 241 7.41 7.48 -7.73
N ARG A 242 8.26 6.45 -7.64
CA ARG A 242 8.68 5.78 -6.39
C ARG A 242 10.21 5.65 -6.38
N PHE A 243 10.83 5.72 -5.22
CA PHE A 243 12.22 5.26 -5.03
C PHE A 243 12.25 4.16 -3.98
N TRP A 244 13.04 3.13 -4.22
CA TRP A 244 13.40 2.09 -3.24
C TRP A 244 14.88 2.23 -2.85
N GLU A 245 15.36 1.45 -1.89
CA GLU A 245 16.73 1.60 -1.32
C GLU A 245 16.99 2.96 -0.67
N THR A 246 15.93 3.62 -0.18
CA THR A 246 16.03 4.80 0.69
C THR A 246 16.43 4.39 2.10
N VAL A 247 16.98 5.31 2.90
CA VAL A 247 17.19 5.03 4.34
C VAL A 247 15.84 4.80 5.02
N ASP A 248 15.62 3.61 5.57
CA ASP A 248 14.35 3.23 6.20
C ASP A 248 14.45 2.96 7.72
N VAL A 249 15.68 2.93 8.25
CA VAL A 249 15.90 2.85 9.70
C VAL A 249 15.34 4.10 10.37
N ALA A 250 14.51 3.90 11.39
CA ALA A 250 13.86 4.99 12.12
C ALA A 250 14.88 5.99 12.69
N GLY A 251 14.71 7.26 12.32
CA GLY A 251 15.55 8.35 12.80
C GLY A 251 15.48 9.59 11.91
N PRO A 252 16.20 10.67 12.31
CA PRO A 252 16.14 11.95 11.62
C PRO A 252 16.55 11.89 10.14
N ALA A 253 17.48 11.00 9.78
CA ALA A 253 17.93 10.84 8.40
C ALA A 253 16.80 10.31 7.50
N ARG A 254 16.07 9.27 7.95
CA ARG A 254 14.88 8.78 7.24
C ARG A 254 13.82 9.86 7.09
N ASP A 255 13.50 10.54 8.19
CA ASP A 255 12.48 11.61 8.17
C ASP A 255 12.87 12.75 7.21
N ALA A 256 14.17 13.07 7.12
CA ALA A 256 14.70 14.04 6.17
C ALA A 256 14.55 13.56 4.71
N VAL A 257 14.86 12.30 4.42
CA VAL A 257 14.64 11.70 3.09
C VAL A 257 13.15 11.73 2.72
N TRP A 258 12.27 11.26 3.59
CA TRP A 258 10.83 11.33 3.36
C TRP A 258 10.33 12.76 3.16
N GLY A 259 10.88 13.72 3.92
CA GLY A 259 10.59 15.14 3.77
C GLY A 259 10.94 15.69 2.39
N GLU A 260 12.13 15.38 1.88
CA GLU A 260 12.57 15.83 0.54
C GLU A 260 11.80 15.14 -0.58
N LEU A 261 11.52 13.83 -0.47
CA LEU A 261 10.68 13.10 -1.42
C LEU A 261 9.26 13.69 -1.48
N LEU A 262 8.66 13.98 -0.31
CA LEU A 262 7.34 14.60 -0.22
C LEU A 262 7.32 16.06 -0.74
N ALA A 263 8.40 16.80 -0.52
CA ALA A 263 8.57 18.16 -1.03
C ALA A 263 8.73 18.19 -2.56
N ALA A 264 9.45 17.22 -3.12
CA ALA A 264 9.61 17.07 -4.57
C ALA A 264 8.35 16.55 -5.27
N GLY A 265 7.41 15.96 -4.52
CA GLY A 265 6.14 15.46 -5.06
C GLY A 265 6.18 13.99 -5.47
N VAL A 266 7.14 13.21 -4.95
CA VAL A 266 7.18 11.75 -5.15
C VAL A 266 5.87 11.13 -4.68
N ASP A 267 5.34 10.21 -5.48
CA ASP A 267 3.97 9.71 -5.33
C ASP A 267 3.86 8.57 -4.32
N HIS A 268 4.92 7.79 -4.12
CA HIS A 268 4.98 6.66 -3.19
C HIS A 268 6.26 6.71 -2.36
N LEU A 269 6.12 6.81 -1.04
CA LEU A 269 7.20 6.66 -0.07
C LEU A 269 7.28 5.20 0.37
N ASN A 270 8.44 4.60 0.13
CA ASN A 270 8.74 3.20 0.43
C ASN A 270 9.13 3.04 1.90
N THR A 271 8.58 2.05 2.60
CA THR A 271 8.99 1.68 3.96
C THR A 271 8.57 0.26 4.34
N ASP A 272 9.31 -0.33 5.26
CA ASP A 272 8.92 -1.51 6.04
C ASP A 272 8.29 -1.09 7.41
N ASP A 273 8.49 0.17 7.85
CA ASP A 273 7.95 0.74 9.09
C ASP A 273 6.57 1.39 8.87
N LEU A 274 5.53 0.55 8.84
CA LEU A 274 4.14 0.99 8.59
C LEU A 274 3.67 2.09 9.55
N ALA A 275 3.94 1.92 10.84
CA ALA A 275 3.52 2.87 11.88
C ALA A 275 4.27 4.20 11.76
N GLY A 276 5.59 4.15 11.53
CA GLY A 276 6.41 5.35 11.37
C GLY A 276 5.99 6.19 10.17
N LEU A 277 5.75 5.57 9.02
CA LEU A 277 5.30 6.32 7.84
C LEU A 277 3.85 6.80 7.97
N GLU A 278 2.96 6.07 8.65
CA GLU A 278 1.65 6.61 9.01
C GLU A 278 1.82 7.91 9.80
N ASP A 279 2.53 7.88 10.92
CA ASP A 279 2.68 9.06 11.80
C ASP A 279 3.31 10.24 11.04
N PHE A 280 4.35 9.98 10.24
CA PHE A 280 4.97 10.98 9.38
C PHE A 280 3.97 11.61 8.42
N LEU A 281 3.28 10.82 7.59
CA LEU A 281 2.36 11.37 6.59
C LEU A 281 1.15 12.05 7.23
N ARG A 282 0.64 11.54 8.36
CA ARG A 282 -0.46 12.20 9.10
C ARG A 282 -0.04 13.55 9.66
N ALA A 283 1.22 13.74 10.04
CA ALA A 283 1.72 15.04 10.46
C ALA A 283 1.84 16.02 9.27
N HIS A 284 2.26 15.54 8.10
CA HIS A 284 2.61 16.40 6.96
C HIS A 284 1.45 16.67 5.97
N ASP A 285 0.52 15.72 5.78
CA ASP A 285 -0.63 15.90 4.88
C ASP A 285 -1.70 16.85 5.46
N ARG A 286 -1.72 17.08 6.78
CA ARG A 286 -2.66 17.99 7.46
C ARG A 286 -2.54 19.45 7.00
N GLY A 287 -1.45 19.83 6.32
CA GLY A 287 -1.20 21.19 5.85
C GLY A 287 -1.67 21.52 4.42
N ARG A 288 -2.06 20.52 3.61
CA ARG A 288 -2.38 20.73 2.17
C ARG A 288 -3.88 20.71 1.85
N GLY A 289 -4.73 20.67 2.89
CA GLY A 289 -6.18 20.81 2.79
C GLY A 289 -6.66 22.22 3.15
N ARG A 290 -6.22 23.23 2.40
CA ARG A 290 -6.85 24.56 2.32
C ARG A 290 -6.73 25.08 0.90
#